data_AF-A0A929FB66-F1
#
_entry.id   AF-A0A929FB66-F1
#
_cell.length_a   1.000
_cell.length_b   1.000
_cell.length_c   1.000
_cell.angle_alpha   90.00
_cell.angle_beta   90.00
_cell.angle_gamma   90.00
#
_symmetry.space_group_name_H-M   'P 1'
#
loop_
_entity.id
_entity.type
_entity.pdbx_description
1 polymer ?
#
loop_
_entity_poly.entity_id
_entity_poly.type
_entity_poly.pdbx_seq_one_letter_code
_entity_poly.pdbx_strand_id
1 'polypeptide(L)'
;MNPRRSFFNIIFRLTAGMLFFWNPVVSFIRQAYAQSKRIILPKGTQLTSLVDKNPADLDTRNLEVIPLKQFETMGLTDHKTDLDTWRLKVTGEVKKKWELTYNQILELPTIEKNVLLICPGFFTNHGRWKGISVTELFKLAEAESDITHVTFRGPPGRYEKTEQFPIAEVAANKIFLAYAVNGQVLPP
;
A
#
# COMPACT_ATOMS: atom_id res chain seq x y z
N MET A 1 0.08 25.40 -54.75
CA MET A 1 0.29 24.83 -53.38
C MET A 1 -0.65 23.64 -53.22
N ASN A 2 -0.13 22.48 -52.82
CA ASN A 2 -0.78 21.19 -53.03
C ASN A 2 -1.78 20.86 -51.88
N PRO A 3 -3.11 20.75 -52.14
CA PRO A 3 -4.14 20.64 -51.09
C PRO A 3 -4.09 19.31 -50.32
N ARG A 4 -3.33 18.33 -50.83
CA ARG A 4 -3.11 17.03 -50.19
C ARG A 4 -2.25 17.10 -48.92
N ARG A 5 -1.33 18.07 -48.77
CA ARG A 5 -0.46 18.16 -47.57
C ARG A 5 -1.13 18.84 -46.36
N SER A 6 -2.15 19.67 -46.60
CA SER A 6 -2.87 20.38 -45.54
C SER A 6 -3.81 19.45 -44.76
N PHE A 7 -4.47 18.52 -45.45
CA PHE A 7 -5.43 17.59 -44.85
C PHE A 7 -4.76 16.58 -43.89
N PHE A 8 -3.58 16.08 -44.24
CA PHE A 8 -2.81 15.18 -43.36
C PHE A 8 -2.33 15.86 -42.08
N ASN A 9 -1.95 17.13 -42.12
CA ASN A 9 -1.52 17.88 -40.93
C ASN A 9 -2.69 18.20 -39.98
N ILE A 10 -3.92 18.30 -40.49
CA ILE A 10 -5.12 18.52 -39.67
C ILE A 10 -5.58 17.21 -39.02
N ILE A 11 -5.55 16.08 -39.74
CA ILE A 11 -5.87 14.76 -39.18
C ILE A 11 -4.85 14.36 -38.11
N PHE A 12 -3.56 14.61 -38.33
CA PHE A 12 -2.50 14.28 -37.36
C PHE A 12 -2.58 15.12 -36.06
N ARG A 13 -3.11 16.35 -36.15
CA ARG A 13 -3.35 17.21 -34.98
C ARG A 13 -4.58 16.80 -34.18
N LEU A 14 -5.60 16.23 -34.84
CA LEU A 14 -6.79 15.70 -34.16
C LEU A 14 -6.53 14.33 -33.50
N THR A 15 -5.69 13.48 -34.08
CA THR A 15 -5.30 12.21 -33.46
C THR A 15 -4.33 12.39 -32.28
N ALA A 16 -3.40 13.36 -32.35
CA ALA A 16 -2.50 13.67 -31.25
C ALA A 16 -3.23 14.31 -30.04
N GLY A 17 -4.29 15.11 -30.28
CA GLY A 17 -5.12 15.68 -29.21
C GLY A 17 -6.00 14.65 -28.49
N MET A 18 -6.44 13.60 -29.18
CA MET A 18 -7.28 12.55 -28.59
C MET A 18 -6.51 11.57 -27.70
N LEU A 19 -5.21 11.38 -27.95
CA LEU A 19 -4.33 10.50 -27.16
C LEU A 19 -3.99 11.07 -25.77
N PHE A 20 -3.99 12.39 -25.59
CA PHE A 20 -3.65 13.03 -24.32
C PHE A 20 -4.80 13.04 -23.30
N PHE A 21 -6.06 13.00 -23.74
CA PHE A 21 -7.23 12.95 -22.86
C PHE A 21 -7.72 11.52 -22.55
N TRP A 22 -7.24 10.50 -23.28
CA TRP A 22 -7.62 9.11 -23.06
C TRP A 22 -6.87 8.41 -21.92
N ASN A 23 -5.73 8.93 -21.49
CA ASN A 23 -4.90 8.25 -20.49
C ASN A 23 -5.60 8.09 -19.11
N PRO A 24 -6.25 9.11 -18.52
CA PRO A 24 -6.93 8.94 -17.24
C PRO A 24 -8.20 8.08 -17.38
N VAL A 25 -8.92 8.18 -18.50
CA VAL A 25 -10.14 7.40 -18.74
C VAL A 25 -9.82 5.92 -18.95
N VAL A 26 -8.79 5.60 -19.73
CA VAL A 26 -8.32 4.22 -19.94
C VAL A 26 -7.74 3.63 -18.66
N SER A 27 -6.99 4.42 -17.88
CA SER A 27 -6.50 4.01 -16.55
C SER A 27 -7.67 3.70 -15.61
N PHE A 28 -8.67 4.57 -15.55
CA PHE A 28 -9.87 4.37 -14.75
C PHE A 28 -10.67 3.14 -15.20
N ILE A 29 -10.87 2.94 -16.50
CA ILE A 29 -11.54 1.75 -17.05
C ILE A 29 -10.75 0.48 -16.70
N ARG A 30 -9.42 0.50 -16.86
CA ARG A 30 -8.56 -0.64 -16.46
C ARG A 30 -8.62 -0.92 -14.97
N GLN A 31 -8.64 0.12 -14.14
CA GLN A 31 -8.72 -0.03 -12.69
C GLN A 31 -10.08 -0.56 -12.25
N ALA A 32 -11.18 -0.04 -12.82
CA ALA A 32 -12.53 -0.53 -12.60
C ALA A 32 -12.69 -1.98 -13.07
N TYR A 33 -12.15 -2.32 -14.25
CA TYR A 33 -12.15 -3.69 -14.78
C TYR A 33 -11.26 -4.65 -13.97
N ALA A 34 -10.15 -4.17 -13.41
CA ALA A 34 -9.32 -4.95 -12.49
C ALA A 34 -10.04 -5.18 -11.15
N GLN A 35 -10.79 -4.20 -10.66
CA GLN A 35 -11.65 -4.37 -9.48
C GLN A 35 -12.79 -5.37 -9.73
N SER A 36 -13.35 -5.43 -10.94
CA SER A 36 -14.42 -6.39 -11.27
C SER A 36 -13.96 -7.86 -11.40
N LYS A 37 -12.65 -8.13 -11.44
CA LYS A 37 -12.10 -9.50 -11.49
C LYS A 37 -11.97 -10.17 -10.13
N ARG A 38 -12.10 -9.43 -9.02
CA ARG A 38 -11.89 -10.00 -7.69
C ARG A 38 -13.05 -10.90 -7.29
N ILE A 39 -12.71 -12.04 -6.69
CA ILE A 39 -13.67 -12.99 -6.12
C ILE A 39 -14.18 -12.40 -4.82
N ILE A 40 -15.47 -12.07 -4.78
CA ILE A 40 -16.12 -11.61 -3.55
C ILE A 40 -16.24 -12.79 -2.59
N LEU A 41 -15.59 -12.67 -1.43
CA LEU A 41 -15.67 -13.68 -0.39
C LEU A 41 -17.04 -13.61 0.30
N PRO A 42 -17.80 -14.71 0.38
CA PRO A 42 -19.04 -14.74 1.13
C PRO A 42 -18.83 -14.52 2.63
N LYS A 43 -19.86 -14.04 3.32
CA LYS A 43 -19.87 -14.03 4.79
C LYS A 43 -19.70 -15.47 5.31
N GLY A 44 -18.91 -15.66 6.36
CA GLY A 44 -18.61 -16.98 6.93
C GLY A 44 -17.59 -17.79 6.14
N THR A 45 -16.90 -17.20 5.16
CA THR A 45 -15.75 -17.85 4.49
C THR A 45 -14.73 -18.31 5.52
N GLN A 46 -14.37 -19.59 5.48
CA GLN A 46 -13.32 -20.14 6.34
C GLN A 46 -11.94 -19.65 5.89
N LEU A 47 -11.21 -18.96 6.77
CA LEU A 47 -9.89 -18.40 6.42
C LEU A 47 -8.87 -19.48 6.02
N THR A 48 -8.98 -20.68 6.56
CA THR A 48 -8.14 -21.84 6.18
C THR A 48 -8.28 -22.20 4.70
N SER A 49 -9.42 -21.93 4.07
CA SER A 49 -9.61 -22.16 2.62
C SER A 49 -8.90 -21.13 1.73
N LEU A 50 -8.36 -20.06 2.33
CA LEU A 50 -7.69 -18.97 1.64
C LEU A 50 -6.16 -19.06 1.70
N VAL A 51 -5.60 -20.02 2.44
CA VAL A 51 -4.17 -20.08 2.79
C VAL A 51 -3.23 -20.12 1.57
N ASP A 52 -3.67 -20.68 0.44
CA ASP A 52 -2.88 -20.74 -0.80
C ASP A 52 -3.42 -19.80 -1.90
N LYS A 53 -4.29 -18.86 -1.55
CA LYS A 53 -4.86 -17.89 -2.50
C LYS A 53 -3.97 -16.65 -2.60
N ASN A 54 -4.06 -15.97 -3.73
CA ASN A 54 -3.47 -14.65 -3.90
C ASN A 54 -4.43 -13.58 -3.36
N PRO A 55 -4.06 -12.81 -2.32
CA PRO A 55 -4.92 -11.73 -1.79
C PRO A 55 -5.34 -10.70 -2.83
N ALA A 56 -4.54 -10.48 -3.88
CA ALA A 56 -4.85 -9.51 -4.94
C ALA A 56 -6.13 -9.85 -5.73
N ASP A 57 -6.49 -11.14 -5.77
CA ASP A 57 -7.63 -11.69 -6.51
C ASP A 57 -8.90 -11.77 -5.65
N LEU A 58 -8.83 -11.39 -4.37
CA LEU A 58 -9.93 -11.53 -3.41
C LEU A 58 -10.51 -10.17 -3.03
N ASP A 59 -11.84 -10.12 -2.87
CA ASP A 59 -12.55 -8.99 -2.28
C ASP A 59 -13.11 -9.38 -0.92
N THR A 60 -12.60 -8.73 0.12
CA THR A 60 -12.82 -9.07 1.53
C THR A 60 -13.93 -8.25 2.17
N ARG A 61 -14.74 -7.50 1.39
CA ARG A 61 -15.75 -6.58 1.94
C ARG A 61 -16.77 -7.22 2.89
N ASN A 62 -17.03 -8.53 2.75
CA ASN A 62 -17.97 -9.28 3.60
C ASN A 62 -17.26 -10.21 4.60
N LEU A 63 -15.93 -10.22 4.62
CA LEU A 63 -15.15 -11.07 5.50
C LEU A 63 -15.10 -10.44 6.89
N GLU A 64 -15.35 -11.24 7.93
CA GLU A 64 -15.29 -10.77 9.31
C GLU A 64 -13.84 -10.72 9.79
N VAL A 65 -13.52 -9.74 10.64
CA VAL A 65 -12.22 -9.70 11.32
C VAL A 65 -12.22 -10.76 12.43
N ILE A 66 -11.10 -11.47 12.59
CA ILE A 66 -10.99 -12.50 13.61
C ILE A 66 -10.44 -11.92 14.92
N PRO A 67 -10.80 -12.48 16.09
CA PRO A 67 -10.19 -12.10 17.36
C PRO A 67 -8.67 -12.30 17.36
N LEU A 68 -7.91 -11.42 18.03
CA LEU A 68 -6.44 -11.52 18.07
C LEU A 68 -5.92 -12.84 18.67
N LYS A 69 -6.67 -13.46 19.59
CA LYS A 69 -6.33 -14.78 20.12
C LYS A 69 -6.31 -15.91 19.07
N GLN A 70 -6.85 -15.66 17.88
CA GLN A 70 -6.83 -16.57 16.74
C GLN A 70 -5.81 -16.16 15.67
N PHE A 71 -5.08 -15.05 15.87
CA PHE A 71 -4.01 -14.67 14.96
C PHE A 71 -2.86 -15.64 15.12
N GLU A 72 -2.37 -16.12 13.99
CA GLU A 72 -1.10 -16.83 13.93
C GLU A 72 0.00 -15.84 13.51
N THR A 73 1.22 -16.08 13.98
CA THR A 73 2.36 -15.21 13.72
C THR A 73 3.53 -16.02 13.21
N MET A 74 4.29 -15.46 12.26
CA MET A 74 5.62 -15.95 11.92
C MET A 74 6.64 -14.85 12.21
N GLY A 75 7.83 -15.24 12.65
CA GLY A 75 8.91 -14.32 12.93
C GLY A 75 9.50 -14.54 14.32
N LEU A 76 10.17 -13.51 14.81
CA LEU A 76 10.83 -13.52 16.10
C LEU A 76 9.79 -13.33 17.20
N THR A 77 9.89 -14.13 18.26
CA THR A 77 9.06 -14.00 19.47
C THR A 77 9.80 -13.32 20.62
N ASP A 78 11.09 -13.04 20.42
CA ASP A 78 12.03 -12.56 21.44
C ASP A 78 12.69 -11.22 21.06
N HIS A 79 12.35 -10.65 19.90
CA HIS A 79 12.81 -9.32 19.52
C HIS A 79 12.05 -8.27 20.32
N LYS A 80 12.78 -7.45 21.06
CA LYS A 80 12.23 -6.33 21.83
C LYS A 80 12.68 -5.02 21.22
N THR A 81 11.74 -4.11 21.04
CA THR A 81 11.97 -2.75 20.57
C THR A 81 11.83 -1.78 21.73
N ASP A 82 12.82 -0.90 21.91
CA ASP A 82 12.69 0.24 22.82
C ASP A 82 12.08 1.43 22.07
N LEU A 83 10.83 1.76 22.39
CA LEU A 83 10.08 2.82 21.71
C LEU A 83 10.62 4.23 22.03
N ASP A 84 11.34 4.42 23.14
CA ASP A 84 11.92 5.71 23.50
C ASP A 84 13.08 6.08 22.56
N THR A 85 13.82 5.07 22.10
CA THR A 85 14.96 5.22 21.19
C THR A 85 14.60 4.93 19.73
N TRP A 86 13.45 4.31 19.46
CA TRP A 86 12.99 3.98 18.10
C TRP A 86 12.73 5.23 17.26
N ARG A 87 13.15 5.22 15.99
CA ARG A 87 12.95 6.33 15.04
C ARG A 87 12.53 5.83 13.67
N LEU A 88 11.51 6.48 13.08
CA LEU A 88 11.21 6.36 11.65
C LEU A 88 12.01 7.41 10.89
N LYS A 89 12.92 6.95 10.04
CA LYS A 89 13.72 7.83 9.17
C LYS A 89 13.06 7.96 7.80
N VAL A 90 12.81 9.19 7.36
CA VAL A 90 12.37 9.52 6.00
C VAL A 90 13.52 10.22 5.29
N THR A 91 14.09 9.53 4.29
CA THR A 91 15.31 9.93 3.59
C THR A 91 15.20 9.69 2.08
N GLY A 92 16.22 10.07 1.32
CA GLY A 92 16.25 9.92 -0.14
C GLY A 92 15.87 11.23 -0.85
N GLU A 93 15.10 11.12 -1.93
CA GLU A 93 14.62 12.22 -2.76
C GLU A 93 13.48 13.02 -2.09
N VAL A 94 13.81 13.65 -0.97
CA VAL A 94 12.90 14.47 -0.16
C VAL A 94 13.60 15.76 0.23
N LYS A 95 12.87 16.89 0.23
CA LYS A 95 13.46 18.18 0.64
C LYS A 95 13.65 18.26 2.16
N LYS A 96 12.75 17.63 2.93
CA LYS A 96 12.80 17.59 4.39
C LYS A 96 13.03 16.16 4.86
N LYS A 97 14.25 15.88 5.32
CA LYS A 97 14.57 14.62 5.99
C LYS A 97 14.00 14.65 7.40
N TRP A 98 13.37 13.55 7.81
CA TRP A 98 12.75 13.43 9.13
C TRP A 98 13.30 12.22 9.89
N GLU A 99 13.42 12.38 11.21
CA GLU A 99 13.59 11.27 12.15
C GLU A 99 12.49 11.39 13.21
N LEU A 100 11.37 10.70 12.97
CA LEU A 100 10.18 10.78 13.82
C LEU A 100 10.27 9.79 14.98
N THR A 101 9.96 10.26 16.18
CA THR A 101 9.73 9.40 17.36
C THR A 101 8.43 8.60 17.21
N TYR A 102 8.27 7.55 18.02
CA TYR A 102 7.02 6.79 18.06
C TYR A 102 5.82 7.68 18.42
N ASN A 103 5.95 8.56 19.42
CA ASN A 103 4.88 9.48 19.82
C ASN A 103 4.47 10.45 18.70
N GLN A 104 5.44 11.01 17.97
CA GLN A 104 5.16 11.86 16.81
C GLN A 104 4.40 11.13 15.71
N ILE A 105 4.64 9.82 15.52
CA ILE A 105 3.87 9.01 14.57
C ILE A 105 2.42 8.85 15.00
N LEU A 106 2.18 8.69 16.30
CA LEU A 106 0.82 8.55 16.84
C LEU A 106 -0.01 9.83 16.70
N GLU A 107 0.65 10.99 16.59
CA GLU A 107 0.01 12.30 16.37
C GLU A 107 -0.34 12.55 14.89
N LEU A 108 0.19 11.77 13.95
CA LEU A 108 -0.09 11.91 12.52
C LEU A 108 -1.50 11.42 12.17
N PRO A 109 -2.11 11.93 11.07
CA PRO A 109 -3.40 11.47 10.59
C PRO A 109 -3.43 9.94 10.38
N THR A 110 -4.37 9.30 11.07
CA THR A 110 -4.47 7.84 11.11
C THR A 110 -5.35 7.31 9.99
N ILE A 111 -5.00 6.15 9.45
CA ILE A 111 -5.87 5.36 8.58
C ILE A 111 -6.18 4.02 9.23
N GLU A 112 -7.34 3.46 8.90
CA GLU A 112 -7.72 2.11 9.30
C GLU A 112 -8.21 1.30 8.11
N LYS A 113 -7.78 0.03 8.03
CA LYS A 113 -8.11 -0.88 6.94
C LYS A 113 -8.32 -2.30 7.45
N ASN A 114 -9.37 -2.96 6.97
CA ASN A 114 -9.47 -4.41 7.08
C ASN A 114 -8.52 -5.02 6.05
N VAL A 115 -7.54 -5.80 6.52
CA VAL A 115 -6.51 -6.40 5.66
C VAL A 115 -6.53 -7.91 5.87
N LEU A 116 -6.62 -8.62 4.75
CA LEU A 116 -6.40 -10.05 4.68
C LEU A 116 -4.91 -10.30 4.45
N LEU A 117 -4.26 -10.89 5.44
CA LEU A 117 -2.86 -11.28 5.40
C LEU A 117 -2.79 -12.79 5.25
N ILE A 118 -2.27 -13.25 4.12
CA ILE A 118 -2.08 -14.67 3.82
C ILE A 118 -0.60 -14.98 3.90
N CYS A 119 -0.25 -15.95 4.74
CA CYS A 119 1.04 -16.60 4.72
C CYS A 119 0.88 -17.96 4.00
N PRO A 120 1.38 -18.07 2.74
CA PRO A 120 1.15 -19.25 1.92
C PRO A 120 1.53 -20.55 2.61
N GLY A 121 0.60 -21.51 2.68
CA GLY A 121 0.77 -22.80 3.36
C GLY A 121 0.78 -22.79 4.90
N PHE A 122 0.66 -21.64 5.57
CA PHE A 122 0.71 -21.56 7.04
C PHE A 122 -0.60 -21.06 7.63
N PHE A 123 -0.93 -19.78 7.43
CA PHE A 123 -2.09 -19.18 8.07
C PHE A 123 -2.69 -18.04 7.24
N THR A 124 -3.91 -17.64 7.63
CA THR A 124 -4.59 -16.48 7.08
C THR A 124 -5.21 -15.68 8.21
N ASN A 125 -4.81 -14.42 8.35
CA ASN A 125 -5.34 -13.49 9.34
C ASN A 125 -6.18 -12.42 8.64
N HIS A 126 -7.36 -12.12 9.17
CA HIS A 126 -8.14 -10.95 8.75
C HIS A 126 -8.34 -10.00 9.93
N GLY A 127 -7.74 -8.81 9.83
CA GLY A 127 -7.68 -7.86 10.94
C GLY A 127 -8.00 -6.43 10.50
N ARG A 128 -8.49 -5.63 11.43
CA ARG A 128 -8.62 -4.18 11.27
C ARG A 128 -7.33 -3.52 11.73
N TRP A 129 -6.48 -3.18 10.79
CA TRP A 129 -5.18 -2.56 11.03
C TRP A 129 -5.30 -1.04 11.09
N LYS A 130 -4.56 -0.42 11.99
CA LYS A 130 -4.47 1.02 12.18
C LYS A 130 -3.03 1.49 12.04
N GLY A 131 -2.85 2.61 11.37
CA GLY A 131 -1.53 3.13 11.05
C GLY A 131 -1.55 4.52 10.44
N ILE A 132 -0.44 4.88 9.79
CA ILE A 132 -0.30 6.13 9.03
C ILE A 132 -0.12 5.85 7.55
N SER A 133 -0.65 6.72 6.70
CA SER A 133 -0.43 6.64 5.25
C SER A 133 1.00 7.07 4.91
N VAL A 134 1.66 6.29 4.05
CA VAL A 134 2.99 6.65 3.52
C VAL A 134 2.89 7.90 2.62
N THR A 135 1.77 8.09 1.93
CA THR A 135 1.56 9.29 1.11
C THR A 135 1.54 10.56 1.96
N GLU A 136 0.99 10.51 3.17
CA GLU A 136 1.06 11.66 4.10
C GLU A 136 2.50 11.94 4.54
N LEU A 137 3.31 10.91 4.77
CA LEU A 137 4.74 11.10 5.06
C LEU A 137 5.47 11.79 3.89
N PHE A 138 5.14 11.46 2.64
CA PHE A 138 5.75 12.13 1.48
C PHE A 138 5.37 13.60 1.38
N LYS A 139 4.13 13.95 1.72
CA LYS A 139 3.71 15.36 1.77
C LYS A 139 4.50 16.11 2.85
N LEU A 140 4.64 15.54 4.04
CA LEU A 140 5.40 16.14 5.15
C LEU A 140 6.90 16.27 4.84
N ALA A 141 7.45 15.31 4.10
CA ALA A 141 8.86 15.30 3.68
C ALA A 141 9.12 16.17 2.44
N GLU A 142 8.07 16.72 1.81
CA GLU A 142 8.17 17.41 0.52
C GLU A 142 8.94 16.57 -0.51
N ALA A 143 8.43 15.35 -0.74
CA ALA A 143 9.00 14.40 -1.67
C ALA A 143 9.00 14.94 -3.11
N GLU A 144 10.06 14.66 -3.86
CA GLU A 144 10.18 15.05 -5.26
C GLU A 144 9.21 14.26 -6.16
N SER A 145 8.83 14.82 -7.30
CA SER A 145 7.78 14.26 -8.16
C SER A 145 8.23 13.08 -9.05
N ASP A 146 9.54 12.85 -9.18
CA ASP A 146 10.14 11.86 -10.07
C ASP A 146 10.55 10.55 -9.37
N ILE A 147 10.16 10.37 -8.10
CA ILE A 147 10.34 9.12 -7.36
C ILE A 147 9.62 7.98 -8.07
N THR A 148 10.35 6.91 -8.40
CA THR A 148 9.78 5.72 -9.04
C THR A 148 9.44 4.60 -8.06
N HIS A 149 10.22 4.50 -6.97
CA HIS A 149 10.13 3.43 -5.99
C HIS A 149 10.36 3.94 -4.57
N VAL A 150 9.81 3.21 -3.61
CA VAL A 150 9.91 3.49 -2.19
C VAL A 150 10.44 2.24 -1.52
N THR A 151 11.54 2.38 -0.78
CA THR A 151 12.17 1.28 -0.05
C THR A 151 11.85 1.40 1.43
N PHE A 152 11.28 0.35 2.01
CA PHE A 152 11.07 0.19 3.44
C PHE A 152 12.16 -0.71 3.99
N ARG A 153 12.78 -0.28 5.08
CA ARG A 153 13.88 -1.00 5.72
C ARG A 153 13.59 -1.10 7.22
N GLY A 154 13.68 -2.32 7.74
CA GLY A 154 13.61 -2.58 9.18
C GLY A 154 14.87 -2.12 9.92
N PRO A 155 14.91 -2.25 11.26
CA PRO A 155 16.10 -1.93 12.04
C PRO A 155 17.34 -2.72 11.57
N PRO A 156 18.54 -2.11 11.60
CA PRO A 156 19.77 -2.80 11.26
C PRO A 156 20.01 -3.96 12.23
N GLY A 157 20.42 -5.11 11.71
CA GLY A 157 20.72 -6.28 12.52
C GLY A 157 20.54 -7.59 11.76
N ARG A 158 20.65 -8.71 12.48
CA ARG A 158 20.57 -10.08 11.91
C ARG A 158 19.27 -10.34 11.14
N TYR A 159 18.21 -9.63 11.47
CA TYR A 159 16.87 -9.81 10.90
C TYR A 159 16.38 -8.57 10.13
N GLU A 160 17.31 -7.70 9.70
CA GLU A 160 16.99 -6.58 8.81
C GLU A 160 16.27 -7.11 7.57
N LYS A 161 15.10 -6.53 7.29
CA LYS A 161 14.35 -6.77 6.05
C LYS A 161 14.26 -5.48 5.27
N THR A 162 14.43 -5.58 3.96
CA THR A 162 14.27 -4.48 3.04
C THR A 162 13.31 -4.90 1.95
N GLU A 163 12.26 -4.12 1.73
CA GLU A 163 11.27 -4.33 0.68
C GLU A 163 11.14 -3.04 -0.14
N GLN A 164 10.92 -3.17 -1.43
CA GLN A 164 10.79 -2.04 -2.34
C GLN A 164 9.49 -2.15 -3.14
N PHE A 165 8.78 -1.02 -3.25
CA PHE A 165 7.50 -0.96 -3.95
C PHE A 165 7.47 0.18 -4.97
N PRO A 166 6.79 0.02 -6.11
CA PRO A 166 6.56 1.11 -7.05
C PRO A 166 5.75 2.24 -6.40
N ILE A 167 6.10 3.49 -6.71
CA ILE A 167 5.41 4.68 -6.17
C ILE A 167 3.89 4.65 -6.43
N ALA A 168 3.47 4.04 -7.54
CA ALA A 168 2.05 3.91 -7.91
C ALA A 168 1.25 3.08 -6.89
N GLU A 169 1.85 2.05 -6.28
CA GLU A 169 1.18 1.25 -5.25
C GLU A 169 1.07 2.00 -3.93
N VAL A 170 2.13 2.74 -3.59
CA VAL A 170 2.17 3.59 -2.40
C VAL A 170 1.14 4.72 -2.52
N ALA A 171 1.09 5.41 -3.67
CA ALA A 171 0.13 6.47 -3.96
C ALA A 171 -1.33 5.99 -4.00
N ALA A 172 -1.55 4.71 -4.36
CA ALA A 172 -2.86 4.07 -4.26
C ALA A 172 -3.25 3.69 -2.81
N ASN A 173 -2.47 4.10 -1.81
CA ASN A 173 -2.63 3.72 -0.40
C ASN A 173 -2.70 2.21 -0.18
N LYS A 174 -2.10 1.38 -1.04
CA LYS A 174 -2.02 -0.08 -0.80
C LYS A 174 -1.08 -0.41 0.35
N ILE A 175 -0.16 0.51 0.66
CA ILE A 175 0.90 0.36 1.65
C ILE A 175 0.73 1.45 2.71
N PHE A 176 0.84 1.07 3.98
CA PHE A 176 0.75 1.96 5.13
C PHE A 176 1.55 1.39 6.30
N LEU A 177 1.99 2.26 7.20
CA LEU A 177 2.77 1.85 8.38
C LEU A 177 1.82 1.61 9.54
N ALA A 178 1.57 0.35 9.86
CA ALA A 178 0.68 -0.04 10.95
C ALA A 178 1.40 -0.03 12.30
N TYR A 179 0.70 0.43 13.34
CA TYR A 179 1.15 0.37 14.74
C TYR A 179 0.11 -0.29 15.66
N ALA A 180 -1.07 -0.66 15.13
CA ALA A 180 -2.13 -1.33 15.88
C ALA A 180 -2.97 -2.25 14.98
N VAL A 181 -3.60 -3.25 15.60
CA VAL A 181 -4.54 -4.18 14.95
C VAL A 181 -5.66 -4.56 15.90
N ASN A 182 -6.90 -4.59 15.41
CA ASN A 182 -8.12 -4.87 16.17
C ASN A 182 -8.23 -4.03 17.47
N GLY A 183 -7.79 -2.77 17.41
CA GLY A 183 -7.83 -1.84 18.54
C GLY A 183 -6.71 -2.02 19.58
N GLN A 184 -5.80 -2.99 19.39
CA GLN A 184 -4.64 -3.19 20.25
C GLN A 184 -3.37 -2.69 19.58
N VAL A 185 -2.46 -2.10 20.36
CA VAL A 185 -1.12 -1.69 19.89
C VAL A 185 -0.29 -2.94 19.56
N LEU A 186 0.55 -2.86 18.53
CA LEU A 186 1.46 -3.95 18.20
C LEU A 186 2.47 -4.18 19.34
N PRO A 187 2.81 -5.44 19.68
CA PRO A 187 3.85 -5.71 20.67
C PRO A 187 5.19 -5.08 20.23
N PRO A 188 5.91 -4.38 21.14
CA PRO A 188 7.23 -3.84 20.86
C PRO A 188 8.32 -4.92 20.85
#